data_AF-A0A2G9TPV1-F1
#
_entry.id   AF-A0A2G9TPV1-F1
#
_cell.length_a   1.000
_cell.length_b   1.000
_cell.length_c   1.000
_cell.angle_alpha   90.00
_cell.angle_beta   90.00
_cell.angle_gamma   90.00
#
_symmetry.space_group_name_H-M   'P 1'
#
loop_
_entity.id
_entity.type
_entity.pdbx_description
1 polymer ?
#
loop_
_entity_poly.entity_id
_entity_poly.type
_entity_poly.pdbx_seq_one_letter_code
_entity_poly.pdbx_strand_id
1 'polypeptide(L)'
;MFELSDKHRPPIVILVDELDQLCTKKQELIYDIFNWTTIESARVSVMAIANTLDLPERMLSQRITSRIGAARICFQPYEFQQIECIIRDRLKGSVNAIDEGAVQFAARKVSISIGFS
;
A
#
# COMPACT_ATOMS: atom_id res chain seq x y z
N MET A 1 -16.78 17.41 -12.44
CA MET A 1 -16.25 17.81 -11.11
C MET A 1 -14.85 18.42 -11.16
N PHE A 2 -13.97 18.04 -12.12
CA PHE A 2 -12.62 18.61 -12.26
C PHE A 2 -12.36 19.40 -13.57
N GLU A 3 -13.34 19.52 -14.47
CA GLU A 3 -13.17 20.16 -15.80
C GLU A 3 -13.03 21.70 -15.76
N LEU A 4 -13.40 22.35 -14.65
CA LEU A 4 -13.24 23.79 -14.48
C LEU A 4 -11.86 24.07 -13.87
N SER A 5 -11.01 24.74 -14.66
CA SER A 5 -9.66 25.20 -14.29
C SER A 5 -9.77 26.29 -13.23
N ASP A 6 -9.60 25.90 -11.98
CA ASP A 6 -9.56 26.83 -10.85
C ASP A 6 -8.14 26.85 -10.27
N LYS A 7 -7.42 27.95 -10.51
CA LYS A 7 -6.05 28.15 -10.06
C LYS A 7 -5.92 28.14 -8.52
N HIS A 8 -7.01 28.31 -7.78
CA HIS A 8 -7.01 28.34 -6.32
C HIS A 8 -7.36 26.99 -5.66
N ARG A 9 -7.69 25.95 -6.44
CA ARG A 9 -8.07 24.66 -5.87
C ARG A 9 -6.93 24.06 -5.04
N PRO A 10 -7.16 23.66 -3.78
CA PRO A 10 -6.15 23.00 -2.97
C PRO A 10 -5.77 21.65 -3.57
N PRO A 11 -4.52 21.18 -3.38
CA PRO A 11 -4.15 19.83 -3.81
C PRO A 11 -4.97 18.81 -3.03
N ILE A 12 -5.50 17.82 -3.74
CA ILE A 12 -6.32 16.75 -3.15
C ILE A 12 -5.51 15.47 -3.16
N VAL A 13 -5.35 14.84 -1.99
CA VAL A 13 -4.72 13.52 -1.87
C VAL A 13 -5.82 12.51 -1.56
N ILE A 14 -5.95 11.51 -2.42
CA ILE A 14 -6.90 10.40 -2.25
C ILE A 14 -6.08 9.17 -1.84
N LEU A 15 -6.35 8.65 -0.65
CA LEU A 15 -5.82 7.37 -0.19
C LEU A 15 -6.89 6.30 -0.38
N VAL A 16 -6.58 5.27 -1.14
CA VAL A 16 -7.45 4.11 -1.35
C VAL A 16 -6.77 2.91 -0.70
N ASP A 17 -7.33 2.46 0.42
CA ASP A 17 -6.95 1.18 1.01
C ASP A 17 -7.73 0.03 0.36
N GLU A 18 -7.17 -1.18 0.38
CA GLU A 18 -7.78 -2.39 -0.19
C GLU A 18 -8.29 -2.18 -1.64
N LEU A 19 -7.47 -1.61 -2.52
CA LEU A 19 -7.83 -1.32 -3.92
C LEU A 19 -8.36 -2.57 -4.64
N ASP A 20 -7.88 -3.76 -4.28
CA ASP A 20 -8.34 -5.06 -4.78
C ASP A 20 -9.82 -5.36 -4.49
N GLN A 21 -10.35 -4.91 -3.36
CA GLN A 21 -11.79 -5.02 -3.09
C GLN A 21 -12.62 -4.08 -3.96
N LEU A 22 -12.14 -2.84 -4.15
CA LEU A 22 -12.80 -1.86 -5.02
C LEU A 22 -12.80 -2.34 -6.48
N CYS A 23 -11.70 -2.97 -6.92
CA CYS A 23 -11.55 -3.60 -8.23
C CYS A 23 -12.60 -4.67 -8.49
N THR A 24 -12.93 -5.47 -7.47
CA THR A 24 -13.87 -6.58 -7.63
C THR A 24 -15.33 -6.09 -7.70
N LYS A 25 -15.66 -5.00 -7.00
CA LYS A 25 -17.05 -4.54 -6.86
C LYS A 25 -17.43 -3.39 -7.78
N LYS A 26 -16.50 -2.47 -8.11
CA LYS A 26 -16.77 -1.22 -8.83
C LYS A 26 -15.57 -0.76 -9.68
N GLN A 27 -15.31 -1.47 -10.76
CA GLN A 27 -14.22 -1.15 -11.70
C GLN A 27 -14.32 0.25 -12.31
N GLU A 28 -15.53 0.74 -12.59
CA GLU A 28 -15.78 2.06 -13.17
C GLU A 28 -15.23 3.20 -12.28
N LEU A 29 -15.41 3.09 -10.96
CA LEU A 29 -14.89 4.09 -10.02
C LEU A 29 -13.36 4.20 -10.04
N ILE A 30 -12.67 3.08 -10.28
CA ILE A 30 -11.22 3.06 -10.36
C ILE A 30 -10.74 3.80 -11.60
N TYR A 31 -11.41 3.58 -12.73
CA TYR A 31 -11.14 4.35 -13.95
C TYR A 31 -11.36 5.84 -13.74
N ASP A 32 -12.43 6.25 -13.05
CA ASP A 32 -12.71 7.66 -12.76
C ASP A 32 -11.61 8.28 -11.88
N ILE A 33 -11.20 7.60 -10.81
CA ILE A 33 -10.12 8.05 -9.90
C ILE A 33 -8.80 8.22 -10.66
N PHE A 34 -8.45 7.26 -11.51
CA PHE A 34 -7.23 7.36 -12.32
C PHE A 34 -7.37 8.39 -13.45
N ASN A 35 -8.56 8.62 -13.99
CA ASN A 35 -8.77 9.67 -14.98
C ASN A 35 -8.54 11.06 -14.37
N TRP A 36 -8.92 11.27 -13.11
CA TRP A 36 -8.67 12.54 -12.41
C TRP A 36 -7.19 12.85 -12.22
N THR A 37 -6.32 11.85 -12.08
CA THR A 37 -4.86 12.08 -11.99
C THR A 37 -4.24 12.45 -13.33
N THR A 38 -4.93 12.21 -14.45
CA THR A 38 -4.44 12.62 -15.78
C THR A 38 -4.69 14.09 -16.09
N ILE A 39 -5.57 14.74 -15.34
CA ILE A 39 -5.91 16.15 -15.52
C ILE A 39 -4.92 16.99 -14.71
N GLU A 40 -3.93 17.60 -15.37
CA GLU A 40 -2.89 18.41 -14.69
C GLU A 40 -3.47 19.58 -13.89
N SER A 41 -4.59 20.15 -14.34
CA SER A 41 -5.29 21.24 -13.63
C SER A 41 -6.05 20.79 -12.38
N ALA A 42 -6.24 19.47 -12.18
CA ALA A 42 -7.01 18.94 -11.06
C ALA A 42 -6.23 18.96 -9.74
N ARG A 43 -4.88 18.95 -9.79
CA ARG A 43 -3.99 18.85 -8.61
C ARG A 43 -4.35 17.67 -7.69
N VAL A 44 -4.71 16.54 -8.28
CA VAL A 44 -5.09 15.32 -7.55
C VAL A 44 -3.94 14.33 -7.55
N SER A 45 -3.59 13.82 -6.36
CA SER A 45 -2.67 12.70 -6.19
C SER A 45 -3.40 11.52 -5.58
N VAL A 46 -3.21 10.32 -6.13
CA VAL A 46 -3.85 9.10 -5.65
C VAL A 46 -2.76 8.17 -5.12
N MET A 47 -2.91 7.74 -3.87
CA MET A 47 -2.12 6.68 -3.25
C MET A 47 -3.05 5.48 -3.05
N ALA A 48 -2.68 4.33 -3.60
CA ALA A 48 -3.47 3.12 -3.47
C ALA A 48 -2.65 2.00 -2.82
N ILE A 49 -3.27 1.31 -1.88
CA ILE A 49 -2.73 0.16 -1.18
C ILE A 49 -3.53 -1.06 -1.63
N ALA A 50 -2.83 -2.12 -2.03
CA ALA A 50 -3.44 -3.37 -2.48
C ALA A 50 -2.61 -4.54 -1.95
N ASN A 51 -3.29 -5.62 -1.58
CA ASN A 51 -2.62 -6.82 -1.10
C ASN A 51 -2.03 -7.66 -2.24
N THR A 52 -2.63 -7.59 -3.42
CA THR A 52 -2.27 -8.44 -4.56
C THR A 52 -1.46 -7.65 -5.59
N LEU A 53 -0.36 -8.26 -6.04
CA LEU A 53 0.58 -7.63 -6.96
C LEU A 53 0.07 -7.54 -8.41
N ASP A 54 -1.01 -8.26 -8.75
CA ASP A 54 -1.52 -8.40 -10.12
C ASP A 54 -2.62 -7.39 -10.49
N LEU A 55 -2.85 -6.40 -9.64
CA LEU A 55 -3.91 -5.42 -9.82
C LEU A 55 -3.86 -4.65 -11.15
N PRO A 56 -2.69 -4.16 -11.61
CA PRO A 56 -2.62 -3.34 -12.81
C PRO A 56 -2.86 -4.12 -14.10
N GLU A 57 -2.44 -5.39 -14.16
CA GLU A 57 -2.50 -6.20 -15.39
C GLU A 57 -3.91 -6.75 -15.65
N ARG A 58 -4.69 -6.99 -14.60
CA ARG A 58 -6.05 -7.54 -14.73
C ARG A 58 -7.14 -6.50 -14.95
N MET A 59 -6.88 -5.22 -14.62
CA MET A 59 -7.95 -4.23 -14.39
C MET A 59 -7.94 -3.00 -15.31
N LEU A 60 -6.80 -2.64 -15.92
CA LEU A 60 -6.61 -1.33 -16.54
C LEU A 60 -6.13 -1.41 -17.99
N SER A 61 -6.52 -0.43 -18.81
CA SER A 61 -5.94 -0.25 -20.15
C SER A 61 -4.42 -0.15 -20.07
N GLN A 62 -3.70 -0.70 -21.06
CA GLN A 62 -2.22 -0.74 -21.10
C GLN A 62 -1.56 0.61 -20.80
N ARG A 63 -2.23 1.72 -21.13
CA ARG A 63 -1.77 3.10 -20.92
C ARG A 63 -1.78 3.56 -19.46
N ILE A 64 -2.71 3.05 -18.63
CA ILE A 64 -2.79 3.37 -17.20
C ILE A 64 -1.89 2.39 -16.42
N THR A 65 -1.90 1.12 -16.80
CA THR A 65 -1.01 0.08 -16.24
C THR A 65 0.46 0.46 -16.36
N SER A 66 0.89 0.98 -17.51
CA SER A 66 2.27 1.44 -17.72
C SER A 66 2.67 2.59 -16.77
N ARG A 67 1.75 3.52 -16.51
CA ARG A 67 2.00 4.67 -15.61
C ARG A 67 2.03 4.26 -14.14
N ILE A 68 1.08 3.43 -13.71
CA ILE A 68 1.03 2.92 -12.34
C ILE A 68 2.23 2.00 -12.07
N GLY A 69 2.63 1.19 -13.05
CA GLY A 69 3.78 0.29 -12.95
C GLY A 69 5.08 1.02 -12.62
N ALA A 70 5.28 2.23 -13.16
CA ALA A 70 6.47 3.04 -12.88
C ALA A 70 6.46 3.69 -11.47
N ALA A 71 5.28 3.92 -10.88
CA ALA A 71 5.13 4.56 -9.56
C ALA A 71 4.88 3.56 -8.43
N ARG A 72 5.18 2.28 -8.65
CA ARG A 72 4.86 1.19 -7.74
C ARG A 72 5.94 0.99 -6.68
N ILE A 73 5.50 0.84 -5.43
CA ILE A 73 6.36 0.46 -4.30
C ILE A 73 5.86 -0.88 -3.76
N CYS A 74 6.72 -1.89 -3.75
CA CYS A 74 6.40 -3.21 -3.21
C CYS A 74 6.97 -3.34 -1.79
N PHE A 75 6.09 -3.40 -0.80
CA PHE A 75 6.49 -3.70 0.58
C PHE A 75 6.77 -5.19 0.70
N GLN A 76 8.05 -5.55 0.85
CA GLN A 76 8.44 -6.92 1.11
C GLN A 76 8.06 -7.33 2.53
N PRO A 77 7.73 -8.61 2.76
CA PRO A 77 7.53 -9.11 4.11
C PRO A 77 8.81 -8.93 4.94
N TYR A 78 8.62 -8.71 6.23
CA TYR A 78 9.74 -8.49 7.14
C TYR A 78 10.56 -9.76 7.33
N GLU A 79 11.87 -9.63 7.30
CA GLU A 79 12.78 -10.69 7.70
C GLU A 79 12.70 -10.95 9.21
N PHE A 80 13.10 -12.15 9.64
CA PHE A 80 13.17 -12.52 11.05
C PHE A 80 13.84 -11.44 11.93
N GLN A 81 14.99 -10.92 11.50
CA GLN A 81 15.74 -9.92 12.26
C GLN A 81 14.98 -8.59 12.37
N GLN A 82 14.24 -8.22 11.32
CA GLN A 82 13.42 -7.01 11.31
C GLN A 82 12.22 -7.17 12.26
N ILE A 83 11.56 -8.33 12.24
CA ILE A 83 10.46 -8.64 13.17
C ILE A 83 10.96 -8.62 14.62
N GLU A 84 12.11 -9.24 14.91
CA GLU A 84 12.74 -9.22 16.24
C GLU A 84 13.04 -7.78 16.68
N CYS A 85 13.59 -6.95 15.80
CA CYS A 85 13.86 -5.55 16.08
C CYS A 85 12.58 -4.75 16.38
N ILE A 86 11.53 -4.93 15.57
CA ILE A 86 10.23 -4.26 15.76
C ILE A 86 9.59 -4.66 17.09
N ILE A 87 9.62 -5.96 17.43
CA ILE A 87 9.07 -6.44 18.70
C ILE A 87 9.87 -5.88 19.87
N ARG A 88 11.21 -5.91 19.79
CA ARG A 88 12.07 -5.31 20.82
C ARG A 88 11.81 -3.82 21.00
N ASP A 89 11.69 -3.08 19.91
CA ASP A 89 11.43 -1.63 19.95
C ASP A 89 10.09 -1.32 20.63
N ARG A 90 9.04 -2.08 20.32
CA ARG A 90 7.74 -1.98 20.99
C ARG A 90 7.79 -2.35 22.48
N LEU A 91 8.73 -3.21 22.87
CA LEU A 91 8.91 -3.68 24.25
C LEU A 91 9.89 -2.83 25.08
N LYS A 92 10.56 -1.83 24.51
CA LYS A 92 11.49 -0.95 25.24
C LYS A 92 10.88 -0.25 26.46
N GLY A 93 9.55 -0.15 26.55
CA GLY A 93 8.82 0.39 27.71
C GLY A 93 8.47 -0.63 28.81
N SER A 94 8.65 -1.93 28.57
CA SER A 94 8.23 -3.03 29.44
C SER A 94 9.38 -3.97 29.77
N VAL A 95 10.52 -3.37 30.16
CA VAL A 95 11.75 -4.06 30.50
C VAL A 95 11.49 -4.96 31.71
N ASN A 96 11.61 -6.29 31.53
CA ASN A 96 11.37 -7.39 32.49
C ASN A 96 10.04 -8.16 32.38
N ALA A 97 9.14 -7.80 31.46
CA ALA A 97 7.89 -8.57 31.31
C ALA A 97 8.05 -9.83 30.42
N ILE A 98 9.05 -9.87 29.52
CA ILE A 98 9.16 -10.89 28.47
C ILE A 98 10.61 -11.36 28.35
N ASP A 99 10.80 -12.68 28.30
CA ASP A 99 12.09 -13.33 28.01
C ASP A 99 12.52 -13.08 26.56
N GLU A 100 13.79 -12.72 26.35
CA GLU A 100 14.36 -12.53 25.01
C GLU A 100 14.24 -13.79 24.15
N GLY A 101 14.31 -14.98 24.75
CA GLY A 101 14.11 -16.24 24.06
C GLY A 101 12.69 -16.38 23.48
N ALA A 102 11.68 -15.82 24.17
CA ALA A 102 10.30 -15.82 23.69
C ALA A 102 10.10 -14.88 22.50
N VAL A 103 10.77 -13.73 22.49
CA VAL A 103 10.74 -12.77 21.36
C VAL A 103 11.36 -13.39 20.11
N GLN A 104 12.50 -14.06 20.26
CA GLN A 104 13.15 -14.76 19.14
C GLN A 104 12.30 -15.91 18.62
N PHE A 105 11.69 -16.70 19.51
CA PHE A 105 10.80 -17.79 19.10
C PHE A 105 9.58 -17.27 18.33
N ALA A 106 8.95 -16.19 18.81
CA ALA A 106 7.80 -15.56 18.15
C ALA A 106 8.19 -15.02 16.77
N ALA A 107 9.29 -14.28 16.67
CA ALA A 107 9.75 -13.72 15.41
C ALA A 107 10.09 -14.82 14.38
N ARG A 108 10.77 -15.91 14.79
CA ARG A 108 11.07 -17.05 13.88
C ARG A 108 9.80 -17.73 13.39
N LYS A 109 8.86 -17.99 14.31
CA LYS A 109 7.60 -18.66 13.96
C LYS A 109 6.78 -17.85 12.97
N VAL A 110 6.73 -16.54 13.15
CA VAL A 110 6.02 -15.62 12.25
C VAL A 110 6.70 -15.58 10.88
N SER A 111 8.03 -15.45 10.82
CA SER A 111 8.79 -15.48 9.56
C SER A 111 8.54 -16.77 8.75
N ILE A 112 8.54 -17.92 9.42
CA ILE A 112 8.30 -19.23 8.77
C ILE A 112 6.85 -19.34 8.28
N SER A 113 5.90 -18.86 9.08
CA SER A 113 4.46 -18.96 8.77
C SER A 113 4.03 -18.04 7.62
N ILE A 114 4.77 -16.95 7.40
CA ILE A 114 4.57 -16.03 6.26
C ILE A 114 5.18 -16.60 4.96
N GLY A 115 5.96 -17.70 5.05
CA GLY A 115 6.36 -18.49 3.89
C GLY A 115 7.67 -18.04 3.21
N PHE A 116 8.66 -17.61 3.99
CA PHE A 116 10.02 -17.41 3.47
C PHE A 116 10.99 -18.32 4.23
N SER A 117 11.36 -19.43 3.58
CA SER A 117 12.47 -20.32 3.93
C SER A 117 13.71 -19.97 3.11
#